data_AF-G5A8I6-F1
#
_entry.id   AF-G5A8I6-F1
#
_cell.length_a   1.000
_cell.length_b   1.000
_cell.length_c   1.000
_cell.angle_alpha   90.00
_cell.angle_beta   90.00
_cell.angle_gamma   90.00
#
_symmetry.space_group_name_H-M   'P 1'
#
loop_
_entity.id
_entity.type
_entity.pdbx_description
1 polymer ?
#
loop_
_entity_poly.entity_id
_entity_poly.type
_entity_poly.pdbx_seq_one_letter_code
_entity_poly.pdbx_strand_id
1 'polypeptide(L)'
;IRDLELPTFLPSPMVSVSTWIARVDFALQGARLSGSGDWTDNELYYVLGNKLQDNAARWWVQMDQEVRGGEKTQRRMIPGETFVDFAAGLRDLCGQNRVSERVSLAQFYRSLEKTTRQLVKQAPRPRTLKEAVDKATE
;
A
#
# COMPACT_ATOMS: atom_id res chain seq x y z
N ILE A 1 4.82 14.86 4.91
CA ILE A 1 4.83 13.41 4.58
C ILE A 1 5.83 13.26 3.45
N ARG A 2 6.78 12.32 3.54
CA ARG A 2 7.74 12.09 2.45
C ARG A 2 7.08 11.13 1.47
N ASP A 3 6.54 11.68 0.38
CA ASP A 3 5.92 10.86 -0.64
C ASP A 3 6.99 10.41 -1.63
N LEU A 4 7.14 9.09 -1.80
CA LEU A 4 7.96 8.55 -2.84
C LEU A 4 7.16 8.60 -4.15
N GLU A 5 7.47 9.59 -4.98
CA GLU A 5 6.84 9.79 -6.27
C GLU A 5 7.29 8.72 -7.28
N LEU A 6 6.76 7.50 -7.11
CA LEU A 6 7.00 6.39 -8.03
C LEU A 6 6.04 6.43 -9.21
N PRO A 7 6.52 6.11 -10.43
CA PRO A 7 5.66 5.97 -11.60
C PRO A 7 4.74 4.75 -11.46
N THR A 8 3.52 4.86 -11.96
CA THR A 8 2.57 3.75 -12.08
C THR A 8 2.99 2.80 -13.21
N PHE A 9 2.84 1.49 -13.00
CA PHE A 9 2.96 0.48 -14.05
C PHE A 9 1.58 0.08 -14.59
N LEU A 10 1.34 0.42 -15.85
CA LEU A 10 0.21 -0.09 -16.63
C LEU A 10 0.75 -1.10 -17.65
N PRO A 11 0.39 -2.39 -17.53
CA PRO A 11 0.81 -3.41 -18.49
C PRO A 11 0.36 -3.04 -19.91
N SER A 12 1.31 -2.86 -20.82
CA SER A 12 1.05 -2.53 -22.23
C SER A 12 2.23 -3.00 -23.10
N PRO A 13 1.99 -3.41 -24.36
CA PRO A 13 3.07 -3.72 -25.28
C PRO A 13 4.08 -2.57 -25.47
N MET A 14 3.65 -1.32 -25.23
CA MET A 14 4.48 -0.13 -25.37
C MET A 14 5.30 0.22 -24.13
N VAL A 15 5.01 -0.43 -22.99
CA VAL A 15 5.66 -0.13 -21.71
C VAL A 15 6.49 -1.33 -21.28
N SER A 16 7.81 -1.22 -21.43
CA SER A 16 8.73 -2.26 -20.95
C SER A 16 8.79 -2.28 -19.42
N VAL A 17 8.72 -3.49 -18.85
CA VAL A 17 8.94 -3.74 -17.42
C VAL A 17 10.31 -3.24 -16.98
N SER A 18 11.36 -3.48 -17.78
CA SER A 18 12.73 -3.05 -17.44
C SER A 18 12.86 -1.53 -17.36
N THR A 19 12.19 -0.81 -18.27
CA THR A 19 12.15 0.66 -18.25
C THR A 19 11.41 1.18 -17.02
N TRP A 20 10.33 0.51 -16.62
CA TRP A 20 9.62 0.89 -15.40
C TRP A 20 10.45 0.64 -14.14
N ILE A 21 11.12 -0.52 -14.03
CA ILE A 21 12.02 -0.84 -12.91
C ILE A 21 13.15 0.20 -12.82
N ALA A 22 13.80 0.54 -13.94
CA ALA A 22 14.85 1.55 -13.94
C ALA A 22 14.37 2.91 -13.42
N ARG A 23 13.13 3.33 -13.76
CA ARG A 23 12.55 4.58 -13.23
C ARG A 23 12.27 4.51 -11.73
N VAL A 24 11.86 3.35 -11.23
CA VAL A 24 11.69 3.11 -9.78
C VAL A 24 13.05 3.21 -9.08
N ASP A 25 14.09 2.57 -9.62
CA ASP A 25 15.44 2.62 -9.06
C ASP A 25 15.99 4.05 -9.01
N PHE A 26 15.79 4.83 -10.07
CA PHE A 26 16.16 6.25 -10.08
C PHE A 26 15.40 7.07 -9.01
N ALA A 27 14.10 6.83 -8.84
CA ALA A 27 13.32 7.52 -7.81
C ALA A 27 13.77 7.14 -6.39
N LEU A 28 14.11 5.87 -6.16
CA LEU A 28 14.69 5.40 -4.88
C LEU A 28 16.06 6.01 -4.61
N GLN A 29 16.92 6.08 -5.62
CA GLN A 29 18.23 6.72 -5.51
C GLN A 29 18.09 8.22 -5.22
N GLY A 30 17.18 8.91 -5.90
CA GLY A 30 16.86 10.32 -5.63
C GLY A 30 16.31 10.54 -4.21
N ALA A 31 15.45 9.65 -3.72
CA ALA A 31 14.92 9.69 -2.36
C ALA A 31 16.03 9.52 -1.30
N ARG A 32 16.98 8.60 -1.52
CA ARG A 32 18.15 8.43 -0.65
C ARG A 32 19.01 9.70 -0.61
N LEU A 33 19.35 10.24 -1.78
CA LEU A 33 20.19 11.44 -1.91
C LEU A 33 19.54 12.70 -1.31
N SER A 34 18.21 12.81 -1.36
CA SER A 34 17.45 13.92 -0.77
C SER A 34 17.20 13.78 0.73
N GLY A 35 17.77 12.76 1.38
CA GLY A 35 17.58 12.51 2.81
C GLY A 35 16.19 12.01 3.16
N SER A 36 15.42 11.52 2.19
CA SER A 36 14.09 10.91 2.42
C SER A 36 14.13 9.54 3.11
N GLY A 37 15.32 9.06 3.49
CA GLY A 37 15.52 7.87 4.33
C GLY A 37 15.82 6.60 3.52
N ASP A 38 16.38 5.59 4.19
CA ASP A 38 16.50 4.24 3.66
C ASP A 38 15.15 3.54 3.81
N TRP A 39 14.54 3.22 2.67
CA TRP A 39 13.27 2.49 2.62
C TRP A 39 13.55 1.00 2.87
N THR A 40 12.85 0.41 3.82
CA THR A 40 12.92 -1.03 4.10
C THR A 40 12.17 -1.82 3.02
N ASP A 41 12.52 -3.09 2.85
CA ASP A 41 11.84 -3.97 1.89
C ASP A 41 10.32 -4.05 2.13
N ASN A 42 9.88 -3.98 3.39
CA ASN A 42 8.46 -3.94 3.75
C ASN A 42 7.78 -2.64 3.35
N GLU A 43 8.41 -1.48 3.57
CA GLU A 43 7.86 -0.19 3.13
C GLU A 43 7.76 -0.14 1.60
N LEU A 44 8.80 -0.60 0.90
CA LEU A 44 8.81 -0.68 -0.57
C LEU A 44 7.75 -1.63 -1.10
N TYR A 45 7.53 -2.77 -0.44
CA TYR A 45 6.49 -3.73 -0.79
C TYR A 45 5.12 -3.06 -0.86
N TYR A 46 4.75 -2.30 0.17
CA TYR A 46 3.45 -1.64 0.25
C TYR A 46 3.30 -0.46 -0.72
N VAL A 47 4.38 0.28 -0.97
CA VAL A 47 4.37 1.41 -1.91
C VAL A 47 4.29 0.90 -3.36
N LEU A 48 5.12 -0.06 -3.74
CA LEU A 48 5.19 -0.61 -5.10
C LEU A 48 3.89 -1.35 -5.49
N GLY A 49 3.30 -2.12 -4.57
CA GLY A 49 2.04 -2.81 -4.82
C GLY A 49 0.85 -1.89 -5.12
N ASN A 50 0.96 -0.60 -4.79
CA ASN A 50 -0.04 0.43 -5.14
C ASN A 50 0.24 1.13 -6.47
N LYS A 51 1.40 0.90 -7.09
CA LYS A 51 1.78 1.45 -8.40
C LYS A 51 1.46 0.51 -9.55
N LEU A 52 1.21 -0.76 -9.28
CA LEU A 52 0.77 -1.74 -10.28
C LEU A 52 -0.72 -1.55 -10.63
N GLN A 53 -1.06 -1.72 -11.91
CA GLN A 53 -2.45 -1.68 -12.42
C GLN A 53 -2.83 -2.94 -13.23
N ASP A 54 -4.11 -3.07 -13.53
CA ASP A 54 -4.71 -4.17 -14.31
C ASP A 54 -4.21 -5.56 -13.91
N ASN A 55 -3.72 -6.33 -14.88
CA ASN A 55 -3.28 -7.70 -14.69
C ASN A 55 -2.08 -7.79 -13.74
N ALA A 56 -1.21 -6.77 -13.70
CA ALA A 56 -0.10 -6.73 -12.75
C ALA A 56 -0.59 -6.53 -11.31
N ALA A 57 -1.62 -5.69 -11.09
CA ALA A 57 -2.23 -5.53 -9.78
C ALA A 57 -2.93 -6.82 -9.31
N ARG A 58 -3.63 -7.52 -10.22
CA ARG A 58 -4.28 -8.80 -9.92
C ARG A 58 -3.27 -9.88 -9.57
N TRP A 59 -2.22 -10.01 -10.39
CA TRP A 59 -1.12 -10.94 -10.13
C TRP A 59 -0.44 -10.64 -8.80
N TRP A 60 -0.19 -9.37 -8.48
CA TRP A 60 0.39 -8.97 -7.19
C TRP A 60 -0.44 -9.45 -5.99
N VAL A 61 -1.77 -9.29 -6.04
CA VAL A 61 -2.66 -9.75 -4.96
C VAL A 61 -2.69 -11.27 -4.87
N GLN A 62 -2.71 -11.98 -6.00
CA GLN A 62 -2.68 -13.44 -6.02
C GLN A 62 -1.34 -13.97 -5.46
N MET A 63 -0.22 -13.41 -5.91
CA MET A 63 1.11 -13.76 -5.41
C MET A 63 1.28 -13.45 -3.92
N ASP A 64 0.75 -12.32 -3.44
CA ASP A 64 0.72 -12.02 -2.00
C ASP A 64 -0.04 -13.10 -1.21
N GLN A 65 -1.13 -13.63 -1.77
CA GLN A 65 -1.90 -14.69 -1.14
C GLN A 65 -1.18 -16.05 -1.17
N GLU A 66 -0.51 -16.38 -2.28
CA GLU A 66 0.13 -17.68 -2.54
C GLU A 66 1.53 -17.81 -1.90
N VAL A 67 2.41 -16.83 -2.11
CA VAL A 67 3.82 -16.90 -1.66
C VAL A 67 3.93 -16.74 -0.14
N ARG A 68 2.92 -16.17 0.54
CA ARG A 68 3.07 -15.66 1.91
C ARG A 68 2.02 -16.17 2.90
N GLY A 69 1.44 -17.33 2.63
CA GLY A 69 0.67 -18.09 3.62
C GLY A 69 1.48 -18.49 4.86
N GLY A 70 2.82 -18.52 4.75
CA GLY A 70 3.75 -18.89 5.84
C GLY A 70 4.47 -17.72 6.54
N GLU A 71 4.88 -16.68 5.81
CA GLU A 71 5.65 -15.54 6.37
C GLU A 71 4.99 -14.21 6.01
N LYS A 72 4.28 -13.62 6.99
CA LYS A 72 3.39 -12.47 6.83
C LYS A 72 4.16 -11.14 6.72
N THR A 73 4.50 -10.70 5.52
CA THR A 73 4.85 -9.28 5.29
C THR A 73 3.62 -8.40 5.06
N GLN A 74 2.49 -8.96 4.61
CA GLN A 74 1.21 -8.24 4.53
C GLN A 74 0.39 -8.46 5.81
N ARG A 75 0.21 -7.40 6.62
CA ARG A 75 -0.77 -7.40 7.72
C ARG A 75 -2.17 -7.68 7.18
N ARG A 76 -2.71 -8.84 7.52
CA ARG A 76 -4.14 -9.11 7.40
C ARG A 76 -4.80 -8.77 8.73
N MET A 77 -6.02 -8.25 8.65
CA MET A 77 -6.84 -8.05 9.83
C MET A 77 -7.18 -9.42 10.41
N ILE A 78 -6.91 -9.61 11.69
CA ILE A 78 -7.20 -10.86 12.40
C ILE A 78 -8.70 -10.88 12.74
N PRO A 79 -9.39 -12.04 12.68
CA PRO A 79 -10.78 -12.11 13.14
C PRO A 79 -10.92 -11.60 14.58
N GLY A 80 -11.79 -10.61 14.78
CA GLY A 80 -11.99 -9.96 16.09
C GLY A 80 -11.03 -8.83 16.44
N GLU A 81 -10.02 -8.54 15.59
CA GLU A 81 -9.19 -7.34 15.73
C GLU A 81 -10.03 -6.08 15.48
N THR A 82 -9.76 -4.99 16.19
CA THR A 82 -10.45 -3.73 15.93
C THR A 82 -9.81 -3.01 14.73
N PHE A 83 -10.58 -2.17 14.01
CA PHE A 83 -10.01 -1.35 12.93
C PHE A 83 -8.90 -0.41 13.42
N VAL A 84 -8.97 0.01 14.69
CA VAL A 84 -7.95 0.84 15.34
C VAL A 84 -6.65 0.06 15.54
N ASP A 85 -6.71 -1.14 16.11
CA ASP A 85 -5.53 -2.00 16.32
C ASP A 85 -4.90 -2.41 14.98
N PHE A 86 -5.73 -2.69 13.99
CA PHE A 86 -5.27 -3.00 12.64
C PHE A 86 -4.55 -1.80 11.99
N ALA A 87 -5.12 -0.60 12.10
CA ALA A 87 -4.53 0.63 11.58
C ALA A 87 -3.22 1.00 12.30
N ALA A 88 -3.13 0.78 13.62
CA ALA A 88 -1.91 0.98 14.38
C ALA A 88 -0.79 0.08 13.87
N GLY A 89 -1.06 -1.23 13.74
CA GLY A 89 -0.03 -2.14 13.26
C GLY A 89 0.29 -2.01 11.77
N LEU A 90 -0.60 -1.45 10.93
CA LEU A 90 -0.25 -1.02 9.58
C LEU A 90 0.78 0.12 9.61
N ARG A 91 0.65 1.06 10.55
CA ARG A 91 1.62 2.16 10.72
C ARG A 91 2.96 1.65 11.23
N ASP A 92 2.96 0.69 12.15
CA ASP A 92 4.21 0.11 12.68
C ASP A 92 5.02 -0.62 11.60
N LEU A 93 4.35 -1.36 10.71
CA LEU A 93 5.00 -2.07 9.60
C LEU A 93 5.56 -1.14 8.51
N CYS A 94 5.02 0.06 8.44
CA CYS A 94 5.50 1.10 7.56
C CYS A 94 6.69 1.87 8.15
N GLY A 95 7.23 1.44 9.30
CA GLY A 95 8.50 1.91 9.84
C GLY A 95 8.56 3.39 10.15
N GLN A 96 9.79 3.94 10.12
CA GLN A 96 10.07 5.35 10.40
C GLN A 96 9.77 6.24 9.19
N ASN A 97 9.69 5.67 7.97
CA ASN A 97 9.38 6.43 6.78
C ASN A 97 7.87 6.65 6.70
N ARG A 98 7.43 7.88 7.03
CA ARG A 98 6.01 8.28 6.95
C ARG A 98 5.46 8.08 5.54
N VAL A 99 4.82 6.93 5.30
CA VAL A 99 4.09 6.66 4.05
C VAL A 99 2.91 7.60 3.91
N SER A 100 2.55 7.84 2.66
CA SER A 100 1.38 8.64 2.32
C SER A 100 0.10 8.03 2.86
N GLU A 101 -0.79 8.87 3.38
CA GLU A 101 -2.14 8.48 3.79
C GLU A 101 -2.86 7.74 2.66
N ARG A 102 -2.55 8.05 1.40
CA ARG A 102 -3.07 7.32 0.24
C ARG A 102 -2.66 5.84 0.23
N VAL A 103 -1.40 5.54 0.57
CA VAL A 103 -0.88 4.17 0.65
C VAL A 103 -1.54 3.44 1.81
N SER A 104 -1.61 4.07 2.99
CA SER A 104 -2.27 3.51 4.16
C SER A 104 -3.75 3.23 3.92
N LEU A 105 -4.48 4.16 3.30
CA LEU A 105 -5.87 3.99 2.89
C LEU A 105 -6.04 2.86 1.88
N ALA A 106 -5.18 2.78 0.88
CA ALA A 106 -5.26 1.72 -0.12
C ALA A 106 -5.07 0.33 0.51
N GLN A 107 -4.13 0.20 1.46
CA GLN A 107 -3.92 -1.06 2.19
C GLN A 107 -5.09 -1.38 3.12
N PHE A 108 -5.60 -0.38 3.85
CA PHE A 108 -6.80 -0.55 4.68
C PHE A 108 -8.00 -1.02 3.84
N TYR A 109 -8.29 -0.36 2.72
CA TYR A 109 -9.39 -0.78 1.84
C TYR A 109 -9.20 -2.19 1.28
N ARG A 110 -7.95 -2.64 1.03
CA ARG A 110 -7.69 -4.00 0.53
C ARG A 110 -8.00 -5.08 1.56
N SER A 111 -7.82 -4.80 2.86
CA SER A 111 -8.12 -5.76 3.93
C SER A 111 -9.60 -5.82 4.31
N LEU A 112 -10.37 -4.77 4.04
CA LEU A 112 -11.81 -4.74 4.33
C LEU A 112 -12.60 -5.72 3.46
N GLU A 113 -13.61 -6.35 4.07
CA GLU A 113 -14.66 -7.06 3.36
C GLU A 113 -15.38 -6.15 2.35
N LYS A 114 -15.97 -6.75 1.32
CA LYS A 114 -16.53 -6.01 0.17
C LYS A 114 -17.58 -4.98 0.60
N THR A 115 -18.46 -5.33 1.53
CA THR A 115 -19.54 -4.49 2.06
C THR A 115 -18.99 -3.32 2.88
N THR A 116 -18.15 -3.57 3.87
CA THR A 116 -17.49 -2.53 4.68
C THR A 116 -16.66 -1.59 3.82
N ARG A 117 -15.92 -2.12 2.84
CA ARG A 117 -15.15 -1.33 1.88
C ARG A 117 -16.03 -0.36 1.08
N GLN A 118 -17.23 -0.78 0.69
CA GLN A 118 -18.15 0.08 -0.06
C GLN A 118 -18.70 1.20 0.83
N LEU A 119 -19.09 0.89 2.06
CA LEU A 119 -19.58 1.88 3.04
C LEU A 119 -18.53 2.95 3.33
N VAL A 120 -17.30 2.55 3.66
CA VAL A 120 -16.22 3.51 3.97
C VAL A 120 -15.88 4.41 2.77
N LYS A 121 -16.04 3.90 1.54
CA LYS A 121 -15.80 4.69 0.31
C LYS A 121 -16.92 5.66 -0.06
N GLN A 122 -18.07 5.61 0.58
CA GLN A 122 -19.17 6.57 0.33
C GLN A 122 -18.75 8.00 0.71
N ALA A 123 -19.49 9.00 0.24
CA ALA A 123 -19.28 10.38 0.66
C ALA A 123 -19.66 10.55 2.15
N PRO A 124 -18.94 11.39 2.92
CA PRO A 124 -17.66 12.00 2.59
C PRO A 124 -16.54 10.95 2.53
N ARG A 125 -15.68 11.02 1.51
CA ARG A 125 -14.62 10.04 1.29
C ARG A 125 -13.44 10.33 2.21
N PRO A 126 -13.00 9.36 3.04
CA PRO A 126 -11.86 9.54 3.92
C PRO A 126 -10.58 9.92 3.18
N ARG A 127 -9.86 10.91 3.71
CA ARG A 127 -8.53 11.36 3.25
C ARG A 127 -7.40 10.88 4.15
N THR A 128 -7.72 10.43 5.35
CA THR A 128 -6.76 9.87 6.30
C THR A 128 -7.18 8.48 6.76
N LEU A 129 -6.21 7.64 7.13
CA LEU A 129 -6.46 6.32 7.71
C LEU A 129 -7.37 6.43 8.93
N LYS A 130 -7.18 7.47 9.75
CA LYS A 130 -8.03 7.73 10.91
C LYS A 130 -9.49 7.92 10.52
N GLU A 131 -9.78 8.82 9.57
CA GLU A 131 -11.15 9.03 9.08
C GLU A 131 -11.77 7.75 8.50
N ALA A 132 -10.97 6.91 7.84
CA ALA A 132 -11.45 5.65 7.29
C ALA A 132 -11.76 4.62 8.37
N VAL A 133 -10.99 4.62 9.46
CA VAL A 133 -11.24 3.77 10.64
C VAL A 133 -12.49 4.26 11.36
N ASP A 134 -12.60 5.55 11.65
CA ASP A 134 -13.76 6.15 12.33
C ASP A 134 -15.05 5.79 11.58
N LYS A 135 -15.04 5.95 10.26
CA LYS A 135 -16.17 5.60 9.39
C LYS A 135 -16.44 4.09 9.28
N ALA A 136 -15.44 3.23 9.48
CA ALA A 136 -15.63 1.79 9.49
C ALA A 136 -16.22 1.30 10.82
N THR A 137 -16.12 2.12 11.88
CA THR A 137 -16.65 1.82 13.22
C THR A 137 -18.02 2.45 13.52
N GLU A 138 -18.53 3.32 12.63
CA GLU A 138 -19.90 3.85 12.63
C GLU A 138 -20.92 2.80 12.16
#